data_AF-A0A3B3U5J2-F1
#
_entry.id   AF-A0A3B3U5J2-F1
#
_cell.length_a   1.000
_cell.length_b   1.000
_cell.length_c   1.000
_cell.angle_alpha   90.00
_cell.angle_beta   90.00
_cell.angle_gamma   90.00
#
_symmetry.space_group_name_H-M   'P 1'
#
loop_
_entity.id
_entity.type
_entity.pdbx_description
1 polymer ?
#
loop_
_entity_poly.entity_id
_entity_poly.type
_entity_poly.pdbx_seq_one_letter_code
_entity_poly.pdbx_strand_id
1 'polypeptide(L)'
;MDLYIYIYIYIYIYIYIYILILTTTFWIGYVWNLEGPAQRVVIHHTALRCCKGLAECTDEVLSIQRLHMDERHFDDIGYNFLVGGDGSLFEGRGWGVMGAHTKGHNGDSLGIAFMGNFNNDTPSKEAILSVKQLLVSGVLQGFIQPEFALYGHRDLGATQCPGENLYAALSQLRSSA
;
A
#
# COMPACT_ATOMS: atom_id res chain seq x y z
N MET A 1 12.37 32.24 -17.89
CA MET A 1 12.86 30.86 -18.17
C MET A 1 13.61 30.26 -16.97
N ASP A 2 13.15 30.60 -15.77
CA ASP A 2 12.52 29.71 -14.78
C ASP A 2 13.32 28.50 -14.28
N LEU A 3 14.27 28.81 -13.40
CA LEU A 3 14.92 27.91 -12.43
C LEU A 3 13.93 26.97 -11.69
N TYR A 4 12.67 27.38 -11.55
CA TYR A 4 11.59 26.63 -10.90
C TYR A 4 11.25 25.30 -11.60
N ILE A 5 11.33 25.25 -12.93
CA ILE A 5 11.03 24.03 -13.69
C ILE A 5 12.13 22.98 -13.48
N TYR A 6 13.39 23.43 -13.41
CA TYR A 6 14.53 22.55 -13.16
C TYR A 6 14.48 21.93 -11.76
N ILE A 7 14.11 22.69 -10.73
CA ILE A 7 13.96 22.18 -9.36
C ILE A 7 12.83 21.14 -9.27
N TYR A 8 11.69 21.39 -9.93
CA TYR A 8 10.58 20.43 -9.94
C TYR A 8 10.95 19.13 -10.66
N ILE A 9 11.62 19.23 -11.82
CA ILE A 9 12.11 18.06 -12.57
C ILE A 9 13.17 17.31 -11.75
N TYR A 10 14.09 18.00 -11.08
CA TYR A 10 15.10 17.35 -10.22
C TYR A 10 14.46 16.66 -9.01
N ILE A 11 13.49 17.29 -8.34
CA ILE A 11 12.76 16.67 -7.22
C ILE A 11 11.97 15.45 -7.70
N TYR A 12 11.28 15.54 -8.85
CA TYR A 12 10.58 14.38 -9.44
C TYR A 12 11.56 13.26 -9.80
N ILE A 13 12.67 13.58 -10.48
CA ILE A 13 13.70 12.61 -10.84
C ILE A 13 14.35 11.99 -9.60
N TYR A 14 14.62 12.75 -8.54
CA TYR A 14 15.16 12.20 -7.29
C TYR A 14 14.14 11.34 -6.54
N ILE A 15 12.85 11.70 -6.52
CA ILE A 15 11.78 10.87 -5.95
C ILE A 15 11.67 9.55 -6.74
N TYR A 16 11.72 9.59 -8.07
CA TYR A 16 11.72 8.38 -8.90
C TYR A 16 13.01 7.56 -8.80
N ILE A 17 14.17 8.18 -8.57
CA ILE A 17 15.46 7.50 -8.40
C ILE A 17 15.55 6.80 -7.03
N TYR A 18 14.94 7.33 -5.97
CA TYR A 18 14.85 6.60 -4.69
C TYR A 18 13.80 5.46 -4.71
N ILE A 19 12.87 5.48 -5.68
CA ILE A 19 11.96 4.36 -5.96
C ILE A 19 12.66 3.27 -6.80
N LEU A 20 13.79 3.57 -7.43
CA LEU A 20 14.51 2.62 -8.27
C LEU A 20 15.70 2.00 -7.53
N ILE A 21 15.69 0.67 -7.45
CA ILE A 21 16.74 -0.25 -6.95
C ILE A 21 16.49 -0.82 -5.55
N LEU A 22 15.36 -1.53 -5.40
CA LEU A 22 15.36 -2.86 -4.76
C LEU A 22 14.51 -3.87 -5.57
N THR A 23 14.28 -3.61 -6.86
CA THR A 23 13.46 -4.50 -7.69
C THR A 23 14.28 -5.67 -8.22
N THR A 24 13.84 -6.86 -7.78
CA THR A 24 13.87 -8.15 -8.50
C THR A 24 15.23 -8.81 -8.68
N THR A 25 15.50 -9.80 -7.82
CA THR A 25 16.12 -11.02 -8.33
C THR A 25 15.26 -11.52 -9.49
N PHE A 26 15.93 -11.86 -10.59
CA PHE A 26 15.35 -12.30 -11.86
C PHE A 26 14.62 -13.63 -11.66
N TRP A 27 13.39 -13.60 -11.13
CA TRP A 27 12.51 -14.76 -11.05
C TRP A 27 11.68 -14.82 -12.34
N ILE A 28 11.75 -15.96 -13.03
CA ILE A 28 10.90 -16.29 -14.19
C ILE A 28 9.51 -16.68 -13.66
N GLY A 29 8.86 -15.77 -12.93
CA GLY A 29 7.51 -15.91 -12.41
C GLY A 29 6.53 -15.11 -13.26
N TYR A 30 5.34 -15.63 -13.46
CA TYR A 30 4.25 -14.87 -14.09
C TYR A 30 3.82 -13.74 -13.14
N VAL A 31 4.01 -12.49 -13.55
CA VAL A 31 3.40 -11.34 -12.87
C VAL A 31 1.94 -11.27 -13.28
N TRP A 32 1.05 -11.47 -12.32
CA TRP A 32 -0.39 -11.35 -12.55
C TRP A 32 -0.78 -9.88 -12.51
N ASN A 33 -1.27 -9.35 -13.63
CA ASN A 33 -1.75 -7.97 -13.70
C ASN A 33 -3.26 -7.90 -13.45
N LEU A 34 -3.71 -6.75 -12.97
CA LEU A 34 -5.13 -6.39 -12.98
C LEU A 34 -5.57 -6.16 -14.44
N GLU A 35 -6.80 -6.57 -14.79
CA GLU A 35 -7.35 -6.38 -16.14
C GLU A 35 -7.72 -4.91 -16.46
N GLY A 36 -7.56 -4.01 -15.48
CA GLY A 36 -7.85 -2.58 -15.61
C GLY A 36 -7.62 -1.84 -14.28
N PRO A 37 -8.11 -0.58 -14.18
CA PRO A 37 -8.03 0.18 -12.94
C PRO A 37 -8.77 -0.56 -11.82
N ALA A 38 -8.18 -0.57 -10.62
CA ALA A 38 -8.77 -1.22 -9.46
C ALA A 38 -10.15 -0.63 -9.15
N GLN A 39 -11.15 -1.50 -9.04
CA GLN A 39 -12.53 -1.11 -8.70
C GLN A 39 -12.71 -0.98 -7.19
N ARG A 40 -11.81 -1.58 -6.42
CA ARG A 40 -11.89 -1.64 -4.96
C ARG A 40 -10.54 -1.37 -4.34
N VAL A 41 -10.56 -0.81 -3.14
CA VAL A 41 -9.39 -0.69 -2.28
C VAL A 41 -9.69 -1.41 -0.99
N VAL A 42 -8.78 -2.29 -0.57
CA VAL A 42 -8.88 -3.04 0.68
C VAL A 42 -7.79 -2.57 1.62
N ILE A 43 -8.22 -2.03 2.77
CA ILE A 43 -7.34 -1.55 3.83
C ILE A 43 -7.02 -2.69 4.79
N HIS A 44 -5.74 -2.84 5.08
CA HIS A 44 -5.17 -3.84 5.98
C HIS A 44 -4.38 -3.19 7.10
N HIS A 45 -4.13 -3.98 8.14
CA HIS A 45 -2.98 -3.80 9.00
C HIS A 45 -2.03 -4.98 8.86
N THR A 46 -0.77 -4.82 9.24
CA THR A 46 0.18 -5.94 9.22
C THR A 46 0.02 -6.85 10.43
N ALA A 47 -0.61 -6.36 11.51
CA ALA A 47 -0.66 -7.01 12.83
C ALA A 47 0.73 -7.27 13.44
N LEU A 48 1.74 -6.53 12.96
CA LEU A 48 3.12 -6.56 13.43
C LEU A 48 3.47 -5.25 14.15
N ARG A 49 4.75 -4.91 14.24
CA ARG A 49 5.20 -3.67 14.87
C ARG A 49 4.89 -2.47 13.98
N CYS A 50 4.53 -1.37 14.62
CA CYS A 50 4.57 -0.06 13.97
C CYS A 50 6.03 0.35 13.79
N CYS A 51 6.32 1.05 12.70
CA CYS A 51 7.65 1.57 12.38
C CYS A 51 7.58 3.07 12.10
N LYS A 52 8.69 3.78 12.32
CA LYS A 52 8.84 5.20 11.94
C LYS A 52 10.23 5.45 11.36
N GLY A 53 10.29 6.29 10.34
CA GLY A 53 11.52 6.61 9.64
C GLY A 53 11.89 5.53 8.62
N LEU A 54 12.65 5.95 7.62
CA LEU A 54 12.96 5.12 6.46
C LEU A 54 13.63 3.79 6.83
N ALA A 55 14.62 3.81 7.73
CA ALA A 55 15.39 2.61 8.07
C ALA A 55 14.52 1.54 8.75
N GLU A 56 13.79 1.90 9.81
CA GLU A 56 12.95 0.96 10.56
C GLU A 56 11.81 0.42 9.68
N CYS A 57 11.18 1.28 8.90
CA CYS A 57 10.09 0.84 8.02
C CYS A 57 10.58 0.01 6.84
N THR A 58 11.79 0.26 6.32
CA THR A 58 12.39 -0.61 5.29
C THR A 58 12.65 -2.01 5.87
N ASP A 59 13.22 -2.09 7.07
CA ASP A 59 13.43 -3.38 7.75
C ASP A 59 12.11 -4.13 7.98
N GLU A 60 11.03 -3.41 8.32
CA GLU A 60 9.71 -3.99 8.49
C GLU A 60 9.10 -4.50 7.17
N VAL A 61 9.17 -3.73 6.09
CA VAL A 61 8.72 -4.15 4.76
C VAL A 61 9.45 -5.42 4.32
N LEU A 62 10.78 -5.47 4.47
CA LEU A 62 11.59 -6.64 4.13
C LEU A 62 11.25 -7.86 4.99
N SER A 63 10.94 -7.64 6.27
CA SER A 63 10.47 -8.70 7.17
C SER A 63 9.13 -9.27 6.72
N ILE A 64 8.17 -8.40 6.36
CA ILE A 64 6.85 -8.81 5.85
C ILE A 64 6.98 -9.56 4.52
N GLN A 65 7.84 -9.09 3.60
CA GLN A 65 8.07 -9.76 2.33
C GLN A 65 8.62 -11.18 2.55
N ARG A 66 9.65 -11.34 3.39
CA ARG A 66 10.19 -12.66 3.75
C ARG A 66 9.12 -13.57 4.33
N LEU A 67 8.34 -13.09 5.30
CA LEU A 67 7.24 -13.87 5.89
C LEU A 67 6.23 -14.32 4.82
N HIS A 68 5.86 -13.44 3.90
CA HIS A 68 4.93 -13.76 2.81
C HIS A 68 5.49 -14.80 1.82
N MET A 69 6.77 -14.72 1.48
CA MET A 69 7.40 -15.64 0.53
C MET A 69 7.75 -16.99 1.19
N ASP A 70 8.39 -16.95 2.34
CA ASP A 70 8.94 -18.14 3.00
C ASP A 70 7.85 -18.95 3.70
N GLU A 71 6.92 -18.28 4.41
CA GLU A 71 5.91 -18.97 5.22
C GLU A 71 4.56 -19.10 4.51
N ARG A 72 4.18 -18.13 3.67
CA ARG A 72 2.88 -18.15 2.96
C ARG A 72 2.99 -18.57 1.50
N HIS A 73 4.21 -18.78 1.01
CA HIS A 73 4.50 -19.20 -0.35
C HIS A 73 3.90 -18.28 -1.42
N PHE A 74 3.84 -16.98 -1.11
CA PHE A 74 3.52 -15.98 -2.12
C PHE A 74 4.74 -15.75 -3.01
N ASP A 75 4.49 -15.32 -4.24
CA ASP A 75 5.51 -14.91 -5.21
C ASP A 75 6.23 -13.61 -4.80
N ASP A 76 5.58 -12.78 -4.00
CA ASP A 76 6.10 -11.54 -3.42
C ASP A 76 5.24 -11.12 -2.20
N ILE A 77 5.59 -10.02 -1.54
CA ILE A 77 4.76 -9.36 -0.54
C ILE A 77 3.30 -9.23 -1.03
N GLY A 78 2.33 -9.65 -0.22
CA GLY A 78 0.93 -9.73 -0.67
C GLY A 78 0.22 -8.39 -0.88
N TYR A 79 0.74 -7.28 -0.35
CA TYR A 79 0.14 -5.95 -0.44
C TYR A 79 0.71 -5.16 -1.64
N ASN A 80 -0.11 -4.29 -2.24
CA ASN A 80 0.34 -3.38 -3.28
C ASN A 80 1.16 -2.23 -2.68
N PHE A 81 0.69 -1.67 -1.57
CA PHE A 81 1.36 -0.58 -0.86
C PHE A 81 1.33 -0.80 0.65
N LEU A 82 2.33 -0.24 1.32
CA LEU A 82 2.41 -0.20 2.77
C LEU A 82 2.65 1.24 3.25
N VAL A 83 2.14 1.57 4.43
CA VAL A 83 2.36 2.88 5.06
C VAL A 83 2.90 2.73 6.48
N GLY A 84 3.97 3.44 6.78
CA GLY A 84 4.58 3.54 8.10
C GLY A 84 3.82 4.50 9.02
N GLY A 85 4.10 4.43 10.33
CA GLY A 85 3.47 5.28 11.33
C GLY A 85 3.84 6.76 11.21
N ASP A 86 4.90 7.09 10.48
CA ASP A 86 5.34 8.45 10.13
C ASP A 86 4.75 8.96 8.80
N GLY A 87 3.92 8.15 8.12
CA GLY A 87 3.36 8.47 6.82
C GLY A 87 4.23 8.11 5.62
N SER A 88 5.40 7.50 5.83
CA SER A 88 6.24 7.00 4.73
C SER A 88 5.51 5.90 3.96
N LEU A 89 5.40 6.06 2.64
CA LEU A 89 4.77 5.09 1.74
C LEU A 89 5.84 4.18 1.13
N PHE A 90 5.54 2.88 1.08
CA PHE A 90 6.40 1.85 0.51
C PHE A 90 5.63 1.10 -0.56
N GLU A 91 6.27 0.94 -1.71
CA GLU A 91 5.76 0.09 -2.78
C GLU A 91 6.01 -1.38 -2.43
N GLY A 92 4.94 -2.18 -2.43
CA GLY A 92 5.00 -3.63 -2.42
C GLY A 92 4.93 -4.12 -3.87
N ARG A 93 3.80 -4.73 -4.25
CA ARG A 93 3.57 -5.10 -5.66
C ARG A 93 3.31 -3.91 -6.59
N GLY A 94 2.98 -2.75 -6.03
CA GLY A 94 2.76 -1.54 -6.79
C GLY A 94 1.43 -1.51 -7.56
N TRP A 95 1.37 -0.60 -8.53
CA TRP A 95 0.18 -0.33 -9.34
C TRP A 95 -0.06 -1.38 -10.43
N GLY A 96 -1.33 -1.69 -10.70
CA GLY A 96 -1.70 -2.57 -11.82
C GLY A 96 -1.32 -4.05 -11.65
N VAL A 97 -0.70 -4.42 -10.52
CA VAL A 97 -0.32 -5.80 -10.20
C VAL A 97 -1.30 -6.42 -9.22
N MET A 98 -1.70 -7.67 -9.47
CA MET A 98 -2.59 -8.43 -8.60
C MET A 98 -1.89 -8.79 -7.28
N GLY A 99 -2.54 -8.43 -6.18
CA GLY A 99 -2.11 -8.75 -4.82
C GLY A 99 -2.31 -10.21 -4.40
N ALA A 100 -1.87 -10.51 -3.18
CA ALA A 100 -2.20 -11.74 -2.45
C ALA A 100 -2.78 -11.41 -1.05
N HIS A 101 -3.41 -10.26 -0.90
CA HIS A 101 -3.81 -9.70 0.39
C HIS A 101 -5.20 -10.15 0.88
N THR A 102 -6.14 -10.42 -0.03
CA THR A 102 -7.53 -10.77 0.31
C THR A 102 -8.03 -11.88 -0.61
N LYS A 103 -8.07 -13.11 -0.07
CA LYS A 103 -8.48 -14.31 -0.81
C LYS A 103 -9.84 -14.10 -1.48
N GLY A 104 -9.91 -14.35 -2.78
CA GLY A 104 -11.13 -14.19 -3.59
C GLY A 104 -11.41 -12.76 -4.08
N HIS A 105 -10.59 -11.78 -3.69
CA HIS A 105 -10.84 -10.37 -3.99
C HIS A 105 -9.63 -9.64 -4.59
N ASN A 106 -8.51 -10.32 -4.86
CA ASN A 106 -7.30 -9.68 -5.38
C ASN A 106 -7.41 -9.22 -6.85
N GLY A 107 -8.28 -9.84 -7.65
CA GLY A 107 -8.28 -9.69 -9.11
C GLY A 107 -8.75 -8.33 -9.66
N ASP A 108 -9.34 -7.50 -8.82
CA ASP A 108 -9.95 -6.20 -9.16
C ASP A 108 -9.70 -5.15 -8.06
N SER A 109 -8.81 -5.43 -7.10
CA SER A 109 -8.60 -4.57 -5.95
C SER A 109 -7.14 -4.28 -5.65
N LEU A 110 -6.92 -3.13 -5.01
CA LEU A 110 -5.62 -2.69 -4.51
C LEU A 110 -5.57 -2.89 -2.99
N GLY A 111 -4.56 -3.61 -2.50
CA GLY A 111 -4.33 -3.82 -1.07
C GLY A 111 -3.35 -2.81 -0.49
N ILE A 112 -3.79 -2.04 0.51
CA ILE A 112 -2.95 -1.08 1.24
C ILE A 112 -2.85 -1.50 2.70
N ALA A 113 -1.64 -1.77 3.19
CA ALA A 113 -1.41 -2.17 4.58
C ALA A 113 -0.79 -1.07 5.43
N PHE A 114 -1.43 -0.75 6.55
CA PHE A 114 -0.82 0.06 7.60
C PHE A 114 0.10 -0.84 8.44
N MET A 115 1.39 -0.48 8.54
CA MET A 115 2.35 -1.22 9.35
C MET A 115 2.09 -0.96 10.84
N GLY A 116 1.66 -2.00 11.56
CA GLY A 116 1.27 -1.93 12.96
C GLY A 116 0.10 -2.84 13.33
N ASN A 117 -0.32 -2.80 14.60
CA ASN A 117 -1.44 -3.57 15.12
C ASN A 117 -2.54 -2.67 15.70
N PHE A 118 -3.46 -2.25 14.84
CA PHE A 118 -4.56 -1.34 15.21
C PHE A 118 -5.76 -2.00 15.92
N ASN A 119 -5.60 -3.21 16.47
CA ASN A 119 -6.49 -3.64 17.55
C ASN A 119 -6.19 -2.88 18.85
N ASN A 120 -4.93 -2.47 19.04
CA ASN A 120 -4.46 -1.79 20.24
C ASN A 120 -3.97 -0.36 19.91
N ASP A 121 -3.29 -0.19 18.79
CA ASP A 121 -2.75 1.09 18.36
C ASP A 121 -3.78 1.93 17.60
N THR A 122 -3.53 3.24 17.50
CA THR A 122 -4.34 4.17 16.68
C THR A 122 -3.53 4.57 15.45
N PRO A 123 -4.12 4.56 14.24
CA PRO A 123 -3.41 5.02 13.04
C PRO A 123 -3.04 6.50 13.18
N SER A 124 -1.81 6.83 12.81
CA SER A 124 -1.33 8.21 12.85
C SER A 124 -2.04 9.06 11.80
N LYS A 125 -2.11 10.38 12.04
CA LYS A 125 -2.74 11.31 11.09
C LYS A 125 -1.93 11.38 9.80
N GLU A 126 -0.61 11.26 9.91
CA GLU A 126 0.34 11.25 8.83
C GLU A 126 0.11 10.05 7.91
N ALA A 127 -0.04 8.84 8.48
CA ALA A 127 -0.34 7.63 7.70
C ALA A 127 -1.69 7.74 6.96
N ILE A 128 -2.74 8.22 7.64
CA ILE A 128 -4.05 8.44 7.01
C ILE A 128 -3.96 9.45 5.87
N LEU A 129 -3.24 10.56 6.06
CA LEU A 129 -3.06 11.59 5.04
C LEU A 129 -2.29 11.07 3.83
N SER A 130 -1.19 10.33 4.04
CA SER A 130 -0.41 9.74 2.96
C SER A 130 -1.23 8.75 2.15
N VAL A 131 -2.04 7.90 2.79
CA VAL A 131 -2.93 6.98 2.07
C VAL A 131 -4.00 7.74 1.29
N LYS A 132 -4.59 8.81 1.83
CA LYS A 132 -5.50 9.67 1.03
C LYS A 132 -4.84 10.21 -0.23
N GLN A 133 -3.63 10.74 -0.11
CA GLN A 133 -2.89 11.28 -1.25
C GLN A 133 -2.55 10.19 -2.27
N LEU A 134 -2.19 8.99 -1.80
CA LEU A 134 -1.98 7.82 -2.65
C LEU A 134 -3.25 7.45 -3.44
N LEU A 135 -4.42 7.46 -2.79
CA LEU A 135 -5.70 7.16 -3.43
C LEU A 135 -6.06 8.18 -4.51
N VAL A 136 -5.96 9.48 -4.19
CA VAL A 136 -6.18 10.56 -5.17
C VAL A 136 -5.21 10.42 -6.35
N SER A 137 -3.93 10.15 -6.08
CA SER A 137 -2.92 9.94 -7.11
C SER A 137 -3.24 8.73 -8.00
N GLY A 138 -3.69 7.62 -7.40
CA GLY A 138 -4.10 6.41 -8.13
C GLY A 138 -5.31 6.65 -9.03
N VAL A 139 -6.30 7.44 -8.60
CA VAL A 139 -7.43 7.85 -9.43
C VAL A 139 -6.98 8.74 -10.59
N LEU A 140 -6.20 9.78 -10.31
CA LEU A 140 -5.72 10.72 -11.35
C LEU A 140 -4.84 10.04 -12.40
N GLN A 141 -4.09 9.03 -12.02
CA GLN A 141 -3.25 8.25 -12.93
C GLN A 141 -4.00 7.11 -13.63
N GLY A 142 -5.27 6.87 -13.30
CA GLY A 142 -6.07 5.81 -13.91
C GLY A 142 -5.72 4.40 -13.42
N PHE A 143 -5.07 4.25 -12.26
CA PHE A 143 -4.84 2.95 -11.61
C PHE A 143 -5.99 2.53 -10.68
N ILE A 144 -6.81 3.49 -10.25
CA ILE A 144 -8.01 3.26 -9.42
C ILE A 144 -9.20 3.92 -10.14
N GLN A 145 -10.35 3.24 -10.14
CA GLN A 145 -11.60 3.85 -10.64
C GLN A 145 -12.01 5.05 -9.76
N PRO A 146 -12.55 6.15 -10.31
CA PRO A 146 -12.95 7.30 -9.48
C PRO A 146 -13.98 6.96 -8.40
N GLU A 147 -14.93 6.07 -8.70
CA GLU A 147 -15.98 5.61 -7.79
C GLU A 147 -15.64 4.29 -7.08
N PHE A 148 -14.34 4.04 -6.82
CA PHE A 148 -13.91 2.81 -6.18
C PHE A 148 -14.56 2.58 -4.80
N ALA A 149 -14.82 1.32 -4.47
CA ALA A 149 -15.32 0.96 -3.15
C ALA A 149 -14.16 0.73 -2.16
N LEU A 150 -14.25 1.32 -0.97
CA LEU A 150 -13.26 1.19 0.11
C LEU A 150 -13.75 0.28 1.23
N TYR A 151 -13.02 -0.81 1.44
CA TYR A 151 -13.29 -1.86 2.41
C TYR A 151 -12.16 -1.99 3.44
N GLY A 152 -12.48 -2.41 4.66
CA GLY A 152 -11.53 -3.09 5.53
C GLY A 152 -11.46 -4.57 5.16
N HIS A 153 -10.34 -5.24 5.42
CA HIS A 153 -10.22 -6.68 5.13
C HIS A 153 -11.36 -7.51 5.76
N ARG A 154 -11.79 -7.17 6.98
CA ARG A 154 -12.93 -7.81 7.67
C ARG A 154 -14.27 -7.71 6.95
N ASP A 155 -14.44 -6.77 6.02
CA ASP A 155 -15.67 -6.66 5.23
C ASP A 155 -15.77 -7.77 4.17
N LEU A 156 -14.63 -8.40 3.85
CA LEU A 156 -14.47 -9.37 2.76
C LEU A 156 -14.02 -10.75 3.27
N GLY A 157 -13.89 -10.93 4.58
CA GLY A 157 -13.45 -12.20 5.16
C GLY A 157 -13.52 -12.23 6.68
N ALA A 158 -13.47 -13.45 7.25
CA ALA A 158 -13.47 -13.66 8.69
C ALA A 158 -12.08 -13.37 9.29
N THR A 159 -11.80 -12.09 9.56
CA THR A 159 -10.53 -11.62 10.13
C THR A 159 -10.74 -10.41 11.02
N GLN A 160 -9.80 -10.16 11.94
CA GLN A 160 -9.77 -8.92 12.71
C GLN A 160 -9.14 -7.77 11.92
N CYS A 161 -8.43 -8.04 10.83
CA CYS A 161 -7.82 -7.00 9.99
C CYS A 161 -8.91 -6.04 9.44
N PRO A 162 -8.73 -4.70 9.44
CA PRO A 162 -7.52 -3.93 9.73
C PRO A 162 -7.32 -3.53 11.21
N GLY A 163 -8.00 -4.18 12.14
CA GLY A 163 -8.04 -3.82 13.56
C GLY A 163 -9.12 -2.79 13.88
N GLU A 164 -9.61 -2.77 15.12
CA GLU A 164 -10.75 -1.94 15.53
C GLU A 164 -10.53 -0.44 15.26
N ASN A 165 -9.38 0.09 15.66
CA ASN A 165 -9.13 1.54 15.60
C ASN A 165 -8.95 2.03 14.16
N LEU A 166 -8.29 1.24 13.31
CA LEU A 166 -8.13 1.58 11.89
C LEU A 166 -9.44 1.34 11.12
N TYR A 167 -10.21 0.31 11.47
CA TYR A 167 -11.53 0.07 10.87
C TYR A 167 -12.48 1.25 11.16
N ALA A 168 -12.50 1.76 12.39
CA ALA A 168 -13.27 2.96 12.74
C ALA A 168 -12.81 4.21 11.96
N ALA A 169 -11.53 4.27 11.59
CA ALA A 169 -10.95 5.40 10.84
C ALA A 169 -11.16 5.33 9.31
N LEU A 170 -11.74 4.25 8.75
CA LEU A 170 -11.93 4.12 7.29
C LEU A 170 -12.78 5.25 6.69
N SER A 171 -13.73 5.80 7.44
CA SER A 171 -14.53 6.97 7.03
C SER A 171 -13.66 8.18 6.69
N GLN A 172 -12.51 8.32 7.33
CA GLN A 172 -11.56 9.37 7.01
C GLN A 172 -11.03 9.18 5.60
N LEU A 173 -10.70 7.95 5.18
CA LEU A 173 -10.18 7.66 3.84
C LEU A 173 -11.21 7.84 2.71
N ARG A 174 -12.52 7.77 3.02
CA ARG A 174 -13.61 7.90 2.04
C ARG A 174 -13.85 9.32 1.53
N SER A 175 -13.29 10.35 2.17
CA SER A 175 -13.78 11.74 2.02
C SER A 175 -13.05 12.61 0.99
N SER A 176 -12.25 12.05 0.08
CA SER A 176 -11.65 12.85 -1.01
C SER A 176 -11.26 11.98 -2.22
N ALA A 177 -12.21 11.77 -3.11
CA ALA A 177 -12.01 11.60 -4.55
C ALA A 177 -12.93 12.61 -5.23
#